data_AF-A0A936DX94-F1
#
_entry.id   AF-A0A936DX94-F1
#
_cell.length_a   1.000
_cell.length_b   1.000
_cell.length_c   1.000
_cell.angle_alpha   90.00
_cell.angle_beta   90.00
_cell.angle_gamma   90.00
#
_symmetry.space_group_name_H-M   'P 1'
#
loop_
_entity.id
_entity.type
_entity.pdbx_description
1 polymer ?
#
loop_
_entity_poly.entity_id
_entity_poly.type
_entity_poly.pdbx_seq_one_letter_code
_entity_poly.pdbx_strand_id
1 'polypeptide(L)'
;MFASKTENGLDVHFEKLGHDFYTLYQTLQANPEVHFTLTPSQQFQFNSFFEKMQTLYVNIQEEEIISSVRRLGLIAYRIMMIFSALRIMEDGNIEQNLYCNDTDFQNTLDMITILVKHSSYIYSQVAQETYKPKPKHKKEMFLENLPYHFNRQTYVATAQSLGITDKSAHRYIKEFKDADIIQYDGHDQYTNPNAKNPQ
;
A
#
# COMPACT_ATOMS: atom_id res chain seq x y z
N MET A 1 -5.77 19.11 -6.68
CA MET A 1 -6.34 17.88 -7.26
C MET A 1 -6.59 18.20 -8.72
N PHE A 2 -5.80 17.62 -9.64
CA PHE A 2 -5.79 18.07 -11.04
C PHE A 2 -7.07 17.61 -11.75
N ALA A 3 -7.97 18.55 -12.03
CA ALA A 3 -9.12 18.31 -12.89
C ALA A 3 -8.64 18.28 -14.34
N SER A 4 -8.37 17.07 -14.85
CA SER A 4 -8.16 16.85 -16.28
C SER A 4 -9.50 17.07 -17.00
N LYS A 5 -9.57 18.08 -17.86
CA LYS A 5 -10.69 18.31 -18.78
C LYS A 5 -10.47 17.45 -20.03
N THR A 6 -10.69 16.15 -19.94
CA THR A 6 -10.98 15.35 -21.13
C THR A 6 -12.47 15.53 -21.45
N GLU A 7 -12.81 15.79 -22.72
CA GLU A 7 -14.19 16.05 -23.18
C GLU A 7 -15.21 14.97 -22.75
N ASN A 8 -14.72 13.76 -22.46
CA ASN A 8 -15.52 12.59 -22.09
C ASN A 8 -15.24 12.04 -20.67
N GLY A 9 -14.55 12.79 -19.80
CA GLY A 9 -14.26 12.36 -18.42
C GLY A 9 -13.13 11.30 -18.30
N LEU A 10 -12.75 10.94 -17.06
CA LEU A 10 -11.73 9.91 -16.80
C LEU A 10 -12.27 8.49 -16.99
N ASP A 11 -13.58 8.29 -16.78
CA ASP A 11 -14.21 6.97 -16.86
C ASP A 11 -14.08 6.38 -18.26
N VAL A 12 -14.37 7.15 -19.31
CA VAL A 12 -14.23 6.72 -20.70
C VAL A 12 -12.77 6.42 -21.05
N HIS A 13 -11.81 7.15 -20.47
CA HIS A 13 -10.38 6.89 -20.69
C HIS A 13 -9.94 5.58 -20.03
N PHE A 14 -10.33 5.34 -18.78
CA PHE A 14 -10.01 4.10 -18.07
C PHE A 14 -10.73 2.88 -18.67
N GLU A 15 -11.96 3.07 -19.16
CA GLU A 15 -12.67 2.02 -19.89
C GLU A 15 -11.93 1.63 -21.16
N LYS A 16 -11.43 2.60 -21.93
CA LYS A 16 -10.58 2.33 -23.10
C LYS A 16 -9.31 1.56 -22.73
N LEU A 17 -8.57 2.02 -21.71
CA LEU A 17 -7.38 1.31 -21.24
C LEU A 17 -7.71 -0.12 -20.79
N GLY A 18 -8.86 -0.32 -20.15
CA GLY A 18 -9.34 -1.65 -19.76
C GLY A 18 -9.54 -2.58 -20.96
N HIS A 19 -10.13 -2.07 -22.04
CA HIS A 19 -10.28 -2.84 -23.30
C HIS A 19 -8.92 -3.15 -23.94
N ASP A 20 -8.00 -2.20 -23.95
CA ASP A 20 -6.66 -2.38 -24.51
C ASP A 20 -5.89 -3.48 -23.73
N PHE A 21 -5.91 -3.45 -22.39
CA PHE A 21 -5.28 -4.48 -21.56
C PHE A 21 -5.98 -5.84 -21.66
N TYR A 22 -7.30 -5.86 -21.78
CA TYR A 22 -8.04 -7.11 -21.98
C TYR A 22 -7.65 -7.78 -23.30
N THR A 23 -7.44 -6.99 -24.35
CA THR A 23 -6.97 -7.48 -25.65
C THR A 23 -5.57 -8.06 -25.55
N LEU A 24 -4.63 -7.38 -24.85
CA LEU A 24 -3.31 -7.94 -24.56
C LEU A 24 -3.41 -9.28 -23.83
N TYR A 25 -4.25 -9.34 -22.79
CA TYR A 25 -4.45 -10.57 -22.00
C TYR A 25 -4.93 -11.75 -22.85
N GLN A 26 -5.96 -11.53 -23.68
CA GLN A 26 -6.45 -12.55 -24.60
C GLN A 26 -5.36 -13.02 -25.57
N THR A 27 -4.57 -12.07 -26.06
CA THR A 27 -3.47 -12.35 -26.99
C THR A 27 -2.38 -13.19 -26.31
N LEU A 28 -1.98 -12.85 -25.09
CA LEU A 28 -1.00 -13.64 -24.32
C LEU A 28 -1.53 -15.05 -23.99
N GLN A 29 -2.82 -15.19 -23.67
CA GLN A 29 -3.43 -16.51 -23.45
C GLN A 29 -3.46 -17.41 -24.70
N ALA A 30 -3.65 -16.81 -25.88
CA ALA A 30 -3.75 -17.54 -27.13
C ALA A 30 -2.39 -18.00 -27.69
N ASN A 31 -1.28 -17.45 -27.17
CA ASN A 31 0.07 -17.76 -27.59
C ASN A 31 0.77 -18.72 -26.61
N PRO A 32 1.86 -19.39 -27.03
CA PRO A 32 2.69 -20.18 -26.12
C PRO A 32 3.25 -19.35 -24.96
N GLU A 33 3.65 -20.04 -23.89
CA GLU A 33 4.19 -19.40 -22.69
C GLU A 33 5.42 -18.53 -23.01
N VAL A 34 5.29 -17.23 -22.70
CA VAL A 34 6.35 -16.24 -22.88
C VAL A 34 7.34 -16.33 -21.73
N HIS A 35 8.59 -16.60 -22.07
CA HIS A 35 9.71 -16.67 -21.15
C HIS A 35 10.45 -15.33 -21.14
N PHE A 36 10.31 -14.59 -20.04
CA PHE A 36 11.06 -13.35 -19.85
C PHE A 36 12.47 -13.64 -19.33
N THR A 37 13.47 -12.94 -19.88
CA THR A 37 14.85 -13.03 -19.41
C THR A 37 15.60 -11.71 -19.54
N LEU A 38 16.60 -11.54 -18.66
CA LEU A 38 17.60 -10.47 -18.78
C LEU A 38 18.77 -10.96 -19.62
N THR A 39 19.38 -10.06 -20.39
CA THR A 39 20.64 -10.38 -21.08
C THR A 39 21.77 -10.65 -20.07
N PRO A 40 22.83 -11.39 -20.42
CA PRO A 40 23.95 -11.63 -19.51
C PRO A 40 24.57 -10.34 -18.93
N SER A 41 24.64 -9.28 -19.75
CA SER A 41 25.09 -7.96 -19.30
C SER A 41 24.15 -7.34 -18.26
N GLN A 42 22.84 -7.38 -18.51
CA GLN A 42 21.83 -6.89 -17.58
C GLN A 42 21.81 -7.69 -16.28
N GLN A 43 21.97 -9.02 -16.34
CA GLN A 43 22.08 -9.86 -15.14
C GLN A 43 23.27 -9.45 -14.28
N PHE A 44 24.44 -9.24 -14.89
CA PHE A 44 25.62 -8.75 -14.18
C PHE A 44 25.39 -7.37 -13.54
N GLN A 45 24.79 -6.44 -14.30
CA GLN A 45 24.47 -5.10 -13.80
C GLN A 45 23.44 -5.12 -12.67
N PHE A 46 22.41 -5.96 -12.80
CA PHE A 46 21.36 -6.14 -11.80
C PHE A 46 21.95 -6.66 -10.49
N ASN A 47 22.76 -7.72 -10.56
CA ASN A 47 23.43 -8.28 -9.39
C ASN A 47 24.36 -7.26 -8.74
N SER A 48 25.19 -6.58 -9.55
CA SER A 48 26.09 -5.52 -9.08
C SER A 48 25.34 -4.37 -8.41
N PHE A 49 24.17 -3.98 -8.93
CA PHE A 49 23.33 -2.94 -8.36
C PHE A 49 22.80 -3.35 -6.98
N PHE A 50 22.19 -4.53 -6.87
CA PHE A 50 21.61 -5.00 -5.61
C PHE A 50 22.65 -5.36 -4.55
N GLU A 51 23.83 -5.84 -4.95
CA GLU A 51 24.97 -6.03 -4.06
C GLU A 51 25.42 -4.69 -3.46
N LYS A 52 25.62 -3.67 -4.29
CA LYS A 52 25.96 -2.31 -3.82
C LYS A 52 24.90 -1.74 -2.89
N MET A 53 23.61 -1.88 -3.23
CA MET A 53 22.52 -1.42 -2.37
C MET A 53 22.50 -2.16 -1.03
N GLN A 54 22.69 -3.49 -1.04
CA GLN A 54 22.74 -4.28 0.18
C GLN A 54 23.91 -3.84 1.06
N THR A 55 25.13 -3.73 0.52
CA THR A 55 26.30 -3.25 1.26
C THR A 55 26.09 -1.84 1.81
N LEU A 56 25.52 -0.93 1.02
CA LEU A 56 25.25 0.44 1.46
C LEU A 56 24.29 0.47 2.65
N TYR A 57 23.14 -0.19 2.54
CA TYR A 57 22.10 -0.11 3.56
C TYR A 57 22.42 -0.92 4.83
N VAL A 58 23.23 -1.97 4.74
CA VAL A 58 23.81 -2.66 5.91
C VAL A 58 24.80 -1.80 6.67
N ASN A 59 25.55 -0.94 5.98
CA ASN A 59 26.48 -0.03 6.65
C ASN A 59 25.78 1.21 7.25
N ILE A 60 24.59 1.57 6.75
CA ILE A 60 23.82 2.74 7.22
C ILE A 60 22.79 2.33 8.29
N GLN A 61 22.26 1.10 8.24
CA GLN A 61 21.23 0.57 9.12
C GLN A 61 21.54 -0.86 9.55
N GLU A 62 20.91 -1.34 10.62
CA GLU A 62 21.02 -2.72 11.09
C GLU A 62 20.59 -3.75 10.03
N GLU A 63 20.98 -5.03 10.20
CA GLU A 63 20.82 -6.09 9.20
C GLU A 63 19.38 -6.31 8.71
N GLU A 64 18.35 -5.88 9.43
CA GLU A 64 16.95 -6.15 9.06
C GLU A 64 16.51 -5.48 7.74
N ILE A 65 17.16 -4.37 7.31
CA ILE A 65 16.85 -3.74 6.01
C ILE A 65 17.21 -4.64 4.81
N ILE A 66 18.13 -5.61 4.97
CA ILE A 66 18.52 -6.56 3.92
C ILE A 66 17.29 -7.26 3.33
N SER A 67 16.34 -7.63 4.20
CA SER A 67 15.09 -8.29 3.79
C SER A 67 14.28 -7.43 2.81
N SER A 68 14.27 -6.11 3.01
CA SER A 68 13.58 -5.14 2.15
C SER A 68 14.31 -4.96 0.83
N VAL A 69 15.65 -4.89 0.83
CA VAL A 69 16.45 -4.78 -0.39
C VAL A 69 16.28 -6.02 -1.28
N ARG A 70 16.29 -7.23 -0.70
CA ARG A 70 16.07 -8.47 -1.44
C ARG A 70 14.67 -8.54 -2.06
N ARG A 71 13.64 -8.11 -1.33
CA ARG A 71 12.27 -8.01 -1.86
C ARG A 71 12.19 -7.02 -3.02
N LEU A 72 12.90 -5.90 -2.94
CA LEU A 72 12.99 -4.93 -4.04
C LEU A 72 13.65 -5.53 -5.28
N GLY A 73 14.60 -6.47 -5.14
CA GLY A 73 15.15 -7.24 -6.26
C GLY A 73 14.06 -7.99 -7.03
N LEU A 74 13.24 -8.77 -6.33
CA LEU A 74 12.15 -9.51 -6.97
C LEU A 74 11.09 -8.58 -7.58
N ILE A 75 10.81 -7.44 -6.93
CA ILE A 75 9.89 -6.43 -7.44
C ILE A 75 10.46 -5.78 -8.71
N ALA A 76 11.75 -5.45 -8.74
CA ALA A 76 12.41 -4.90 -9.92
C ALA A 76 12.27 -5.86 -11.12
N TYR A 77 12.57 -7.15 -10.93
CA TYR A 77 12.40 -8.15 -11.99
C TYR A 77 10.95 -8.22 -12.50
N ARG A 78 9.97 -8.10 -11.60
CA ARG A 78 8.53 -8.05 -11.97
C ARG A 78 8.15 -6.78 -12.73
N ILE A 79 8.68 -5.62 -12.34
CA ILE A 79 8.44 -4.37 -13.07
C ILE A 79 9.01 -4.47 -14.49
N MET A 80 10.22 -5.02 -14.65
CA MET A 80 10.83 -5.25 -15.96
C MET A 80 9.98 -6.19 -16.83
N MET A 81 9.44 -7.28 -16.25
CA MET A 81 8.48 -8.16 -16.92
C MET A 81 7.22 -7.40 -17.38
N ILE A 82 6.65 -6.57 -16.50
CA ILE A 82 5.45 -5.79 -16.81
C ILE A 82 5.73 -4.80 -17.94
N PHE A 83 6.83 -4.04 -17.90
CA PHE A 83 7.18 -3.11 -18.98
C PHE A 83 7.40 -3.83 -20.30
N SER A 84 8.08 -4.97 -20.29
CA SER A 84 8.30 -5.76 -21.50
C SER A 84 6.98 -6.31 -22.06
N ALA A 85 6.05 -6.76 -21.20
CA ALA A 85 4.73 -7.21 -21.62
C ALA A 85 3.84 -6.06 -22.15
N LEU A 86 3.93 -4.87 -21.56
CA LEU A 86 3.23 -3.69 -22.05
C LEU A 86 3.76 -3.23 -23.40
N ARG A 87 5.06 -3.40 -23.66
CA ARG A 87 5.64 -3.06 -24.97
C ARG A 87 5.06 -3.88 -26.11
N ILE A 88 4.68 -5.14 -25.86
CA ILE A 88 3.98 -5.98 -26.85
C ILE A 88 2.75 -5.26 -27.45
N MET A 89 2.08 -4.41 -26.67
CA MET A 89 0.96 -3.61 -27.15
C MET A 89 1.37 -2.50 -28.14
N GLU A 90 2.62 -2.05 -28.08
CA GLU A 90 3.17 -0.96 -28.90
C GLU A 90 3.76 -1.48 -30.22
N ASP A 91 4.52 -2.58 -30.18
CA ASP A 91 5.24 -3.13 -31.33
C ASP A 91 4.59 -4.39 -31.94
N GLY A 92 3.61 -4.99 -31.24
CA GLY A 92 2.80 -6.11 -31.74
C GLY A 92 3.56 -7.43 -31.88
N ASN A 93 4.80 -7.50 -31.40
CA ASN A 93 5.66 -8.66 -31.53
C ASN A 93 5.58 -9.54 -30.27
N ILE A 94 5.22 -10.82 -30.46
CA ILE A 94 5.07 -11.78 -29.36
C ILE A 94 6.11 -12.85 -29.57
N GLU A 95 7.29 -12.60 -29.01
CA GLU A 95 8.36 -13.58 -29.01
C GLU A 95 8.19 -14.51 -27.81
N GLN A 96 8.44 -15.81 -28.03
CA GLN A 96 8.44 -16.78 -26.94
C GLN A 96 9.53 -16.47 -25.90
N ASN A 97 10.64 -15.85 -26.31
CA ASN A 97 11.72 -15.43 -25.41
C ASN A 97 11.79 -13.91 -25.39
N LEU A 98 11.21 -13.31 -24.36
CA LEU A 98 11.14 -11.86 -24.22
C LEU A 98 12.38 -11.35 -23.47
N TYR A 99 13.26 -10.67 -24.19
CA TYR A 99 14.42 -10.01 -23.59
C TYR A 99 14.04 -8.62 -23.09
N CYS A 100 14.42 -8.31 -21.85
CA CYS A 100 14.30 -6.95 -21.34
C CYS A 100 15.15 -6.00 -22.18
N ASN A 101 14.56 -4.90 -22.65
CA ASN A 101 15.36 -3.87 -23.32
C ASN A 101 16.07 -2.96 -22.30
N ASP A 102 17.06 -2.22 -22.76
CA ASP A 102 17.87 -1.39 -21.87
C ASP A 102 17.09 -0.23 -21.25
N THR A 103 16.07 0.28 -21.95
CA THR A 103 15.21 1.36 -21.44
C THR A 103 14.38 0.91 -20.23
N ASP A 104 13.72 -0.24 -20.31
CA ASP A 104 12.93 -0.80 -19.20
C ASP A 104 13.82 -1.18 -18.03
N PHE A 105 14.98 -1.76 -18.34
CA PHE A 105 15.96 -2.12 -17.36
C PHE A 105 16.40 -0.88 -16.56
N GLN A 106 16.83 0.17 -17.25
CA GLN A 106 17.30 1.40 -16.59
C GLN A 106 16.19 2.13 -15.85
N ASN A 107 15.01 2.29 -16.48
CA ASN A 107 13.85 2.93 -15.84
C ASN A 107 13.48 2.21 -14.53
N THR A 108 13.51 0.88 -14.53
CA THR A 108 13.23 0.10 -13.34
C THR A 108 14.27 0.33 -12.26
N LEU A 109 15.57 0.33 -12.59
CA LEU A 109 16.62 0.60 -11.60
C LEU A 109 16.50 2.02 -11.00
N ASP A 110 16.12 3.01 -11.80
CA ASP A 110 15.89 4.37 -11.34
C ASP A 110 14.70 4.43 -10.36
N MET A 111 13.60 3.76 -10.68
CA MET A 111 12.45 3.63 -9.77
C MET A 111 12.84 2.96 -8.45
N ILE A 112 13.58 1.85 -8.51
CA ILE A 112 14.01 1.10 -7.33
C ILE A 112 14.94 1.93 -6.45
N THR A 113 15.81 2.75 -7.05
CA THR A 113 16.67 3.70 -6.33
C THR A 113 15.86 4.67 -5.46
N ILE A 114 14.67 5.06 -5.90
CA ILE A 114 13.77 5.91 -5.10
C ILE A 114 13.02 5.09 -4.05
N LEU A 115 12.51 3.91 -4.42
CA LEU A 115 11.77 3.03 -3.50
C LEU A 115 12.62 2.57 -2.31
N VAL A 116 13.90 2.28 -2.52
CA VAL A 116 14.81 1.88 -1.45
C VAL A 116 15.09 3.03 -0.48
N LYS A 117 15.19 4.28 -0.98
CA LYS A 117 15.31 5.47 -0.12
C LYS A 117 14.09 5.68 0.76
N HIS A 118 12.89 5.50 0.20
CA HIS A 118 11.65 5.57 0.98
C HIS A 118 11.56 4.45 2.01
N SER A 119 11.90 3.22 1.61
CA SER A 119 11.93 2.07 2.53
C SER A 119 12.89 2.31 3.70
N SER A 120 14.08 2.83 3.40
CA SER A 120 15.08 3.19 4.41
C SER A 120 14.64 4.34 5.31
N TYR A 121 13.96 5.35 4.77
CA TYR A 121 13.40 6.45 5.56
C TYR A 121 12.33 5.93 6.53
N ILE A 122 11.37 5.13 6.07
CA ILE A 122 10.34 4.55 6.94
C ILE A 122 11.00 3.66 8.01
N TYR A 123 11.98 2.85 7.61
CA TYR A 123 12.73 2.03 8.55
C TYR A 123 13.43 2.88 9.63
N SER A 124 14.06 4.00 9.27
CA SER A 124 14.70 4.88 10.25
C SER A 124 13.70 5.54 11.19
N GLN A 125 12.50 5.87 10.73
CA GLN A 125 11.42 6.37 11.58
C GLN A 125 10.94 5.30 12.58
N VAL A 126 10.77 4.06 12.12
CA VAL A 126 10.33 2.93 12.96
C VAL A 126 11.43 2.52 13.95
N ALA A 127 12.71 2.50 13.54
CA ALA A 127 13.83 2.14 14.41
C ALA A 127 14.16 3.23 15.45
N GLN A 128 13.91 4.51 15.14
CA GLN A 128 14.00 5.61 16.12
C GLN A 128 12.86 5.59 17.14
N GLU A 129 11.72 4.97 16.79
CA GLU A 129 10.79 4.50 17.80
C GLU A 129 11.42 3.30 18.52
N THR A 130 12.18 3.55 19.59
CA THR A 130 11.89 2.76 20.80
C THR A 130 10.39 2.90 20.94
N TYR A 131 9.61 1.85 20.68
CA TYR A 131 8.15 1.94 20.63
C TYR A 131 7.66 2.62 21.90
N LYS A 132 7.46 3.94 21.80
CA LYS A 132 6.78 4.79 22.75
C LYS A 132 5.51 5.08 22.00
N PRO A 133 4.47 4.26 22.19
CA PRO A 133 3.24 4.44 21.43
C PRO A 133 2.87 5.92 21.54
N LYS A 134 2.76 6.60 20.39
CA LYS A 134 2.22 7.96 20.38
C LYS A 134 0.96 7.93 21.25
N PRO A 135 0.77 8.89 22.17
CA PRO A 135 -0.44 8.91 22.98
C PRO A 135 -1.63 8.77 22.05
N LYS A 136 -2.41 7.70 22.21
CA LYS A 136 -3.55 7.41 21.34
C LYS A 136 -4.41 8.65 21.24
N HIS A 137 -4.91 8.94 20.04
CA HIS A 137 -5.77 10.10 19.87
C HIS A 137 -6.99 9.96 20.80
N LYS A 138 -7.44 11.03 21.46
CA LYS A 138 -8.52 10.97 22.45
C LYS A 138 -9.78 10.27 21.92
N LYS A 139 -10.08 10.42 20.61
CA LYS A 139 -11.20 9.74 19.92
C LYS A 139 -11.01 8.21 19.84
N GLU A 140 -9.79 7.74 19.62
CA GLU A 140 -9.43 6.31 19.59
C GLU A 140 -9.48 5.73 21.01
N MET A 141 -8.89 6.42 21.98
CA MET A 141 -9.00 6.05 23.40
C MET A 141 -10.45 5.97 23.85
N PHE A 142 -11.28 6.92 23.41
CA PHE A 142 -12.71 6.93 23.72
C PHE A 142 -13.40 5.66 23.23
N LEU A 143 -13.23 5.30 21.96
CA LEU A 143 -13.80 4.08 21.37
C LEU A 143 -13.32 2.80 22.10
N GLU A 144 -12.04 2.71 22.42
CA GLU A 144 -11.47 1.54 23.11
C GLU A 144 -11.96 1.37 24.56
N ASN A 145 -12.37 2.46 25.21
CA ASN A 145 -12.87 2.46 26.58
C ASN A 145 -14.41 2.34 26.65
N LEU A 146 -15.10 2.26 25.51
CA LEU A 146 -16.54 1.94 25.49
C LEU A 146 -16.73 0.44 25.74
N PRO A 147 -17.57 0.05 26.73
CA PRO A 147 -17.93 -1.34 26.94
C PRO A 147 -18.62 -1.97 25.72
N TYR A 148 -18.70 -3.30 25.69
CA TYR A 148 -19.41 -4.02 24.63
C TYR A 148 -20.88 -3.59 24.52
N HIS A 149 -21.58 -3.43 25.65
CA HIS A 149 -22.89 -2.80 25.73
C HIS A 149 -22.83 -1.53 26.59
N PHE A 150 -23.33 -0.42 26.07
CA PHE A 150 -23.29 0.86 26.78
C PHE A 150 -24.47 1.76 26.42
N ASN A 151 -24.73 2.74 27.28
CA ASN A 151 -25.76 3.76 27.09
C ASN A 151 -25.16 5.18 27.10
N ARG A 152 -26.02 6.20 26.99
CA ARG A 152 -25.56 7.59 27.02
C ARG A 152 -24.83 7.96 28.30
N GLN A 153 -25.34 7.55 29.44
CA GLN A 153 -24.69 7.84 30.72
C GLN A 153 -23.27 7.26 30.76
N THR A 154 -23.10 6.04 30.27
CA THR A 154 -21.81 5.35 30.21
C THR A 154 -20.83 6.07 29.29
N TYR A 155 -21.20 6.37 28.03
CA TYR A 155 -20.24 7.03 27.13
C TYR A 155 -19.93 8.46 27.56
N VAL A 156 -20.85 9.18 28.20
CA VAL A 156 -20.58 10.52 28.73
C VAL A 156 -19.58 10.46 29.88
N ALA A 157 -19.71 9.48 30.79
CA ALA A 157 -18.74 9.26 31.86
C ALA A 157 -17.35 8.88 31.31
N THR A 158 -17.29 7.99 30.30
CA THR A 158 -16.04 7.61 29.61
C THR A 158 -15.41 8.81 28.88
N ALA A 159 -16.22 9.70 28.31
CA ALA A 159 -15.71 10.92 27.66
C ALA A 159 -15.11 11.88 28.68
N GLN A 160 -15.78 12.08 29.83
CA GLN A 160 -15.31 12.97 30.89
C GLN A 160 -13.97 12.52 31.48
N SER A 161 -13.77 11.21 31.70
CA SER A 161 -12.50 10.68 32.22
C SER A 161 -11.31 10.90 31.26
N LEU A 162 -11.59 11.10 29.96
CA LEU A 162 -10.59 11.41 28.92
C LEU A 162 -10.47 12.91 28.60
N GLY A 163 -11.21 13.76 29.34
CA GLY A 163 -11.27 15.21 29.09
C GLY A 163 -11.86 15.55 27.73
N ILE A 164 -12.89 14.81 27.30
CA ILE A 164 -13.69 15.03 26.09
C ILE A 164 -15.01 15.69 26.52
N THR A 165 -15.42 16.74 25.80
CA THR A 165 -16.68 17.44 26.10
C THR A 165 -17.89 16.61 25.69
N ASP A 166 -19.02 16.80 26.37
CA ASP A 166 -20.28 16.11 26.06
C ASP A 166 -20.67 16.24 24.58
N LYS A 167 -20.58 17.46 24.02
CA LYS A 167 -20.82 17.73 22.60
C LYS A 167 -19.92 16.92 21.67
N SER A 168 -18.65 16.74 22.03
CA SER A 168 -17.70 15.96 21.24
C SER A 168 -17.95 14.46 21.36
N ALA A 169 -18.35 13.98 22.54
CA ALA A 169 -18.74 12.59 22.78
C ALA A 169 -19.94 12.20 21.91
N HIS A 170 -20.99 13.04 21.91
CA HIS A 170 -22.16 12.84 21.05
C HIS A 170 -21.80 12.81 19.56
N ARG A 171 -20.94 13.73 19.13
CA ARG A 171 -20.45 13.76 17.75
C ARG A 171 -19.69 12.47 17.40
N TYR A 172 -18.81 11.99 18.28
CA TYR A 172 -18.05 10.76 18.03
C TYR A 172 -18.95 9.52 18.00
N ILE A 173 -19.92 9.40 18.90
CA ILE A 173 -20.90 8.31 18.87
C ILE A 173 -21.69 8.33 17.55
N LYS A 174 -22.10 9.51 17.07
CA LYS A 174 -22.74 9.64 15.76
C LYS A 174 -21.81 9.19 14.63
N GLU A 175 -20.57 9.68 14.60
CA GLU A 175 -19.58 9.31 13.57
C GLU A 175 -19.26 7.81 13.58
N PHE A 176 -19.19 7.17 14.74
CA PHE A 176 -18.97 5.72 14.86
C PHE A 176 -20.18 4.92 14.38
N LYS A 177 -21.39 5.39 14.66
CA LYS A 177 -22.63 4.79 14.16
C LYS A 177 -22.75 4.92 12.64
N ASP A 178 -22.52 6.12 12.11
CA ASP A 178 -22.63 6.39 10.66
C ASP A 178 -21.57 5.61 9.85
N ALA A 179 -20.50 5.15 10.51
CA ALA A 179 -19.43 4.33 9.94
C ALA A 179 -19.54 2.82 10.29
N ASP A 180 -20.65 2.37 10.88
CA ASP A 180 -20.89 0.98 11.29
C ASP A 180 -19.83 0.39 12.25
N ILE A 181 -19.13 1.24 13.01
CA ILE A 181 -18.13 0.85 14.02
C ILE A 181 -18.83 0.42 15.33
N ILE A 182 -19.97 1.03 15.64
CA ILE A 182 -20.86 0.69 16.76
C ILE A 182 -22.29 0.58 16.26
N GLN A 183 -23.12 -0.18 16.95
CA GLN A 183 -24.54 -0.39 16.64
C GLN A 183 -25.42 0.38 17.63
N TYR A 184 -26.59 0.82 17.16
CA TYR A 184 -27.63 1.42 18.01
C TYR A 184 -28.81 0.45 18.09
N ASP A 185 -29.03 -0.10 19.27
CA ASP A 185 -29.99 -1.18 19.50
C ASP A 185 -31.39 -0.67 19.89
N GLY A 186 -31.57 0.66 19.94
CA GLY A 186 -32.78 1.31 20.42
C GLY A 186 -32.75 1.60 21.92
N HIS A 187 -33.70 2.41 22.41
CA HIS A 187 -33.87 2.70 23.84
C HIS A 187 -32.58 3.13 24.59
N ASP A 188 -31.78 4.00 23.96
CA ASP A 188 -30.51 4.50 24.49
C ASP A 188 -29.43 3.41 24.71
N GLN A 189 -29.53 2.29 23.99
CA GLN A 189 -28.54 1.20 24.02
C GLN A 189 -27.69 1.19 22.74
N TYR A 190 -26.41 0.91 22.94
CA TYR A 190 -25.40 0.80 21.89
C TYR A 190 -24.54 -0.44 22.10
N THR A 191 -24.08 -1.03 21.00
CA THR A 191 -23.16 -2.17 21.00
C THR A 191 -21.84 -1.80 20.31
N ASN A 192 -20.72 -2.03 20.99
CA ASN A 192 -19.36 -1.86 20.45
C ASN A 192 -18.74 -3.24 20.16
N PRO A 193 -18.85 -3.77 18.92
CA PRO A 193 -18.29 -5.07 18.57
C PRO A 193 -16.75 -5.13 18.68
N ASN A 194 -16.08 -3.98 18.78
CA ASN A 194 -14.64 -3.85 18.88
C ASN A 194 -14.14 -3.65 20.33
N ALA A 195 -15.01 -3.84 21.34
CA ALA A 195 -14.64 -3.67 22.74
C ALA A 195 -13.57 -4.70 23.16
N LYS A 196 -12.59 -4.27 23.97
CA LYS A 196 -11.46 -5.12 24.42
C LYS A 196 -11.87 -6.31 25.28
N ASN A 197 -13.07 -6.28 25.85
CA ASN A 197 -13.66 -7.37 26.64
C ASN A 197 -15.08 -7.67 26.13
N PRO A 198 -15.24 -8.49 25.08
CA PRO A 198 -16.54 -9.03 24.72
C PRO A 198 -16.95 -10.07 25.77
N GLN A 199 -18.03 -9.82 26.49
CA GLN A 199 -18.74 -10.86 27.24
C GLN A 199 -19.88 -11.40 26.38
#